data_AF-A0A2V5LXF2-F1
#
_entry.id   AF-A0A2V5LXF2-F1
#
_cell.length_a   1.000
_cell.length_b   1.000
_cell.length_c   1.000
_cell.angle_alpha   90.00
_cell.angle_beta   90.00
_cell.angle_gamma   90.00
#
_symmetry.space_group_name_H-M   'P 1'
#
loop_
_entity.id
_entity.type
_entity.pdbx_description
1 polymer ?
#
loop_
_entity_poly.entity_id
_entity_poly.type
_entity_poly.pdbx_seq_one_letter_code
_entity_poly.pdbx_strand_id
1 'polypeptide(L)'
;MFQANRIRGVLAPVLTPFKSDLSPDPQRFIAHCRWLVSQNCGLAVFGTNSEANSLSSEERLTLLDQLVAAGVEPSKMMPGTGCCSIGETVKLTSHAVKHGCAGVLMLPPFYYKEVTEEGVYRYFSEVVQRVGDRRLKIYLYHIPAVAIVGITPRLVERLLKAYAGSIAGMKDSSGDWNNTKTFLDAFAARAGGPVSGFDVFV
;
A
#
# COMPACT_ATOMS: atom_id res chain seq x y z
N MET A 1 9.54 -14.11 -18.36
CA MET A 1 8.96 -12.84 -17.84
C MET A 1 8.23 -13.16 -16.56
N PHE A 2 8.65 -12.63 -15.41
CA PHE A 2 7.87 -12.78 -14.17
C PHE A 2 6.68 -11.81 -14.24
N GLN A 3 5.50 -12.30 -14.62
CA GLN A 3 4.26 -11.58 -14.31
C GLN A 3 4.02 -11.78 -12.81
N ALA A 4 4.36 -10.77 -12.00
CA ALA A 4 3.89 -10.73 -10.63
C ALA A 4 2.36 -10.72 -10.66
N ASN A 5 1.73 -11.70 -10.00
CA ASN A 5 0.27 -11.74 -9.88
C ASN A 5 -0.21 -10.46 -9.19
N ARG A 6 -0.93 -9.61 -9.91
CA ARG A 6 -1.57 -8.42 -9.34
C ARG A 6 -2.71 -8.85 -8.43
N ILE A 7 -2.82 -8.21 -7.28
CA ILE A 7 -3.94 -8.43 -6.37
C ILE A 7 -5.21 -7.87 -7.01
N ARG A 8 -6.32 -8.62 -6.91
CA ARG A 8 -7.62 -8.28 -7.51
C ARG A 8 -8.74 -8.66 -6.56
N GLY A 9 -9.92 -8.09 -6.79
CA GLY A 9 -11.12 -8.35 -6.00
C GLY A 9 -11.25 -7.40 -4.82
N VAL A 10 -11.95 -7.86 -3.78
CA VAL A 10 -12.21 -7.08 -2.57
C VAL A 10 -11.04 -7.22 -1.61
N LEU A 11 -10.43 -6.10 -1.22
CA LEU A 11 -9.40 -6.06 -0.17
C LEU A 11 -10.00 -5.45 1.09
N ALA A 12 -10.03 -6.21 2.17
CA ALA A 12 -10.49 -5.73 3.46
C ALA A 12 -9.39 -4.88 4.13
N PRO A 13 -9.67 -3.61 4.51
CA PRO A 13 -8.83 -2.87 5.44
C PRO A 13 -8.88 -3.54 6.81
N VAL A 14 -7.81 -4.22 7.20
CA VAL A 14 -7.81 -5.12 8.36
C VAL A 14 -7.71 -4.33 9.68
N LEU A 15 -8.39 -4.76 10.73
CA LEU A 15 -8.22 -4.21 12.09
C LEU A 15 -7.01 -4.83 12.80
N THR A 16 -6.36 -4.07 13.68
CA THR A 16 -5.33 -4.61 14.59
C THR A 16 -5.91 -4.75 16.00
N PRO A 17 -6.16 -5.97 16.50
CA PRO A 17 -6.56 -6.16 17.89
C PRO A 17 -5.40 -5.85 18.84
N PHE A 18 -5.72 -5.24 19.99
CA PHE A 18 -4.77 -4.94 21.06
C PHE A 18 -5.16 -5.65 22.35
N LYS A 19 -4.17 -5.94 23.19
CA LYS A 19 -4.37 -6.42 24.56
C LYS A 19 -4.65 -5.24 25.50
N SER A 20 -4.99 -5.56 26.76
CA SER A 20 -5.24 -4.55 27.80
C SER A 20 -4.01 -3.69 28.12
N ASP A 21 -2.80 -4.15 27.81
CA ASP A 21 -1.54 -3.41 27.98
C ASP A 21 -1.16 -2.57 26.75
N LEU A 22 -2.07 -2.44 25.78
CA LEU A 22 -1.90 -1.75 24.50
C LEU A 22 -0.90 -2.40 23.55
N SER A 23 -0.30 -3.55 23.89
CA SER A 23 0.49 -4.31 22.92
C SER A 23 -0.42 -4.97 21.88
N PRO A 24 0.03 -5.13 20.62
CA PRO A 24 -0.73 -5.88 19.62
C PRO A 24 -1.01 -7.31 20.09
N ASP A 25 -2.21 -7.83 19.78
CA ASP A 25 -2.58 -9.22 20.01
C ASP A 25 -2.41 -10.04 18.72
N PRO A 26 -1.26 -10.73 18.55
CA PRO A 26 -0.97 -11.43 17.30
C PRO A 26 -1.90 -12.63 17.07
N GLN A 27 -2.38 -13.29 18.13
CA GLN A 27 -3.26 -14.45 17.98
C GLN A 27 -4.62 -14.02 17.42
N ARG A 28 -5.21 -12.95 17.99
CA ARG A 28 -6.46 -12.38 17.47
C ARG A 28 -6.30 -11.80 16.09
N PHE A 29 -5.17 -11.12 15.82
CA PHE A 29 -4.87 -10.57 14.50
C PHE A 29 -4.81 -11.66 13.42
N ILE A 30 -4.06 -12.75 13.66
CA ILE A 30 -3.97 -13.89 12.74
C ILE A 30 -5.35 -14.53 12.52
N ALA A 31 -6.13 -14.74 13.59
CA ALA A 31 -7.46 -15.32 13.48
C ALA A 31 -8.39 -14.44 12.62
N HIS A 32 -8.35 -13.12 12.81
CA HIS A 32 -9.12 -12.16 12.02
C HIS A 32 -8.71 -12.17 10.54
N CYS A 33 -7.41 -12.15 10.24
CA CYS A 33 -6.90 -12.24 8.87
C CYS A 33 -7.30 -13.55 8.18
N ARG A 34 -7.20 -14.69 8.86
CA ARG A 34 -7.64 -16.00 8.31
C ARG A 34 -9.13 -16.03 8.02
N TRP A 35 -9.94 -15.44 8.90
CA TRP A 35 -11.37 -15.32 8.67
C TRP A 35 -11.67 -14.46 7.44
N LEU A 36 -11.04 -13.29 7.28
CA LEU A 36 -11.21 -12.46 6.08
C LEU A 36 -10.82 -13.21 4.79
N VAL A 37 -9.70 -13.95 4.82
CA VAL A 37 -9.29 -14.78 3.67
C VAL A 37 -10.30 -15.90 3.38
N SER A 38 -10.91 -16.50 4.40
CA SER A 38 -11.96 -17.51 4.21
C SER A 38 -13.26 -16.90 3.63
N GLN A 39 -13.46 -15.59 3.78
CA GLN A 39 -14.51 -14.81 3.10
C GLN A 39 -14.09 -14.34 1.70
N ASN A 40 -13.00 -14.89 1.15
CA ASN A 40 -12.50 -14.59 -0.19
C ASN A 40 -12.03 -13.13 -0.37
N CYS A 41 -11.62 -12.47 0.73
CA CYS A 41 -11.03 -11.14 0.69
C CYS A 41 -9.49 -11.22 0.56
N GLY A 42 -8.92 -10.29 -0.20
CA GLY A 42 -7.54 -9.86 0.01
C GLY A 42 -7.42 -9.02 1.28
N LEU A 43 -6.20 -8.80 1.75
CA LEU A 43 -5.93 -8.12 3.02
C LEU A 43 -5.14 -6.84 2.77
N ALA A 44 -5.73 -5.69 3.10
CA ALA A 44 -5.01 -4.43 3.25
C ALA A 44 -4.67 -4.23 4.73
N VAL A 45 -3.60 -4.88 5.19
CA VAL A 45 -3.08 -4.77 6.56
C VAL A 45 -2.27 -3.48 6.72
N PHE A 46 -2.17 -2.97 7.95
CA PHE A 46 -1.42 -1.77 8.29
C PHE A 46 -1.87 -0.50 7.52
N GLY A 47 -3.15 -0.43 7.17
CA GLY A 47 -3.78 0.80 6.69
C GLY A 47 -4.31 1.66 7.84
N THR A 48 -5.12 2.67 7.50
CA THR A 48 -5.76 3.56 8.49
C THR A 48 -6.62 2.77 9.49
N ASN A 49 -7.44 1.83 9.02
CA ASN A 49 -8.28 0.97 9.88
C ASN A 49 -7.48 0.00 10.76
N SER A 50 -6.23 -0.28 10.39
CA SER A 50 -5.33 -1.09 11.20
C SER A 50 -4.67 -0.28 12.33
N GLU A 51 -4.98 1.01 12.45
CA GLU A 51 -4.32 1.94 13.37
C GLU A 51 -2.79 1.93 13.18
N ALA A 52 -2.32 1.86 11.93
CA ALA A 52 -0.91 1.64 11.63
C ALA A 52 0.03 2.73 12.16
N ASN A 53 -0.48 3.96 12.35
CA ASN A 53 0.29 5.06 12.96
C ASN A 53 0.34 4.99 14.50
N SER A 54 -0.42 4.08 15.13
CA SER A 54 -0.32 3.74 16.55
C SER A 54 0.69 2.61 16.81
N LEU A 55 1.19 1.97 15.76
CA LEU A 55 2.16 0.88 15.80
C LEU A 55 3.57 1.38 15.48
N SER A 56 4.55 0.86 16.20
CA SER A 56 5.96 0.98 15.81
C SER A 56 6.24 0.23 14.50
N SER A 57 7.34 0.59 13.85
CA SER A 57 7.82 -0.14 12.68
C SER A 57 8.15 -1.60 13.04
N GLU A 58 8.72 -1.86 14.21
CA GLU A 58 9.07 -3.19 14.73
C GLU A 58 7.85 -4.08 14.96
N GLU A 59 6.76 -3.53 15.50
CA GLU A 59 5.49 -4.25 15.67
C GLU A 59 4.89 -4.64 14.32
N ARG A 60 4.89 -3.73 13.34
CA ARG A 60 4.36 -4.02 12.00
C ARG A 60 5.18 -5.11 11.27
N LEU A 61 6.50 -5.07 11.40
CA LEU A 61 7.39 -6.11 10.85
C LEU A 61 7.09 -7.46 11.51
N THR A 62 7.05 -7.49 12.84
CA THR A 62 6.81 -8.71 13.62
C THR A 62 5.44 -9.32 13.33
N LEU A 63 4.38 -8.50 13.24
CA LEU A 63 3.03 -8.96 12.90
C LEU A 63 2.96 -9.50 11.46
N LEU A 64 3.69 -8.92 10.51
CA LEU A 64 3.76 -9.47 9.16
C LEU A 64 4.46 -10.82 9.15
N ASP A 65 5.62 -10.94 9.80
CA ASP A 65 6.34 -12.21 9.97
C ASP A 65 5.43 -13.29 10.54
N GLN A 66 4.67 -12.96 11.59
CA GLN A 66 3.75 -13.87 12.25
C GLN A 66 2.56 -14.29 11.37
N LEU A 67 2.00 -13.38 10.56
CA LEU A 67 0.96 -13.72 9.58
C LEU A 67 1.47 -14.74 8.54
N VAL A 68 2.64 -14.47 7.98
CA VAL A 68 3.26 -15.35 6.96
C VAL A 68 3.61 -16.70 7.57
N ALA A 69 4.22 -16.73 8.76
CA ALA A 69 4.53 -17.95 9.49
C ALA A 69 3.28 -18.76 9.85
N ALA A 70 2.15 -18.09 10.09
CA ALA A 70 0.85 -18.72 10.30
C ALA A 70 0.17 -19.16 8.98
N GLY A 71 0.84 -19.11 7.83
CA GLY A 71 0.30 -19.60 6.56
C GLY A 71 -0.72 -18.68 5.89
N VAL A 72 -0.82 -17.40 6.30
CA VAL A 72 -1.58 -16.41 5.54
C VAL A 72 -0.78 -16.04 4.29
N GLU A 73 -1.33 -16.32 3.11
CA GLU A 73 -0.64 -16.16 1.83
C GLU A 73 -0.22 -14.70 1.56
N PRO A 74 1.08 -14.39 1.43
CA PRO A 74 1.55 -13.04 1.13
C PRO A 74 0.99 -12.47 -0.18
N SER A 75 0.75 -13.32 -1.18
CA SER A 75 0.14 -12.95 -2.46
C SER A 75 -1.31 -12.44 -2.35
N LYS A 76 -1.94 -12.56 -1.18
CA LYS A 76 -3.24 -11.95 -0.87
C LYS A 76 -3.15 -10.69 -0.01
N MET A 77 -1.94 -10.23 0.32
CA MET A 77 -1.71 -9.10 1.21
C MET A 77 -1.16 -7.87 0.47
N MET A 78 -1.64 -6.70 0.87
CA MET A 78 -1.11 -5.39 0.51
C MET A 78 -0.84 -4.57 1.78
N PRO A 79 0.32 -4.78 2.44
CA PRO A 79 0.64 -4.07 3.68
C PRO A 79 0.83 -2.57 3.46
N GLY A 80 0.36 -1.76 4.41
CA GLY A 80 0.62 -0.33 4.46
C GLY A 80 2.03 -0.02 4.94
N THR A 81 2.83 0.64 4.11
CA THR A 81 4.26 0.90 4.40
C THR A 81 4.66 2.36 4.38
N GLY A 82 3.80 3.25 3.87
CA GLY A 82 4.09 4.69 3.80
C GLY A 82 4.17 5.34 5.18
N CYS A 83 5.32 5.93 5.49
CA CYS A 83 5.60 6.66 6.73
C CYS A 83 6.13 8.07 6.39
N CYS A 84 6.23 8.96 7.37
CA CYS A 84 6.86 10.27 7.15
C CYS A 84 8.38 10.17 6.97
N SER A 85 9.01 9.15 7.55
CA SER A 85 10.43 8.84 7.38
C SER A 85 10.66 7.92 6.18
N ILE A 86 11.48 8.36 5.22
CA ILE A 86 11.89 7.53 4.07
C ILE A 86 12.58 6.24 4.56
N GLY A 87 13.42 6.33 5.59
CA GLY A 87 14.14 5.16 6.13
C GLY A 87 13.18 4.07 6.62
N GLU A 88 12.14 4.45 7.34
CA GLU A 88 11.11 3.52 7.81
C GLU A 88 10.26 2.97 6.66
N THR A 89 9.85 3.83 5.73
CA THR A 89 9.11 3.40 4.53
C THR A 89 9.90 2.36 3.74
N VAL A 90 11.20 2.58 3.53
CA VAL A 90 12.09 1.63 2.84
C VAL A 90 12.21 0.32 3.61
N LYS A 91 12.36 0.37 4.95
CA LYS A 91 12.47 -0.82 5.81
C LYS A 91 11.22 -1.70 5.68
N LEU A 92 10.04 -1.11 5.88
CA LEU A 92 8.74 -1.82 5.82
C LEU A 92 8.44 -2.32 4.41
N THR A 93 8.68 -1.50 3.39
CA THR A 93 8.45 -1.87 1.99
C THR A 93 9.36 -3.02 1.56
N SER A 94 10.66 -2.95 1.88
CA SER A 94 11.60 -4.03 1.55
C SER A 94 11.22 -5.33 2.24
N HIS A 95 10.74 -5.27 3.47
CA HIS A 95 10.31 -6.44 4.22
C HIS A 95 9.05 -7.08 3.60
N ALA A 96 8.03 -6.28 3.24
CA ALA A 96 6.84 -6.78 2.54
C ALA A 96 7.18 -7.42 1.18
N VAL A 97 8.11 -6.82 0.42
CA VAL A 97 8.59 -7.38 -0.86
C VAL A 97 9.33 -8.70 -0.66
N LYS A 98 10.18 -8.81 0.37
CA LYS A 98 10.90 -10.06 0.69
C LYS A 98 9.96 -11.22 1.00
N HIS A 99 8.85 -10.94 1.70
CA HIS A 99 7.78 -11.92 1.96
C HIS A 99 6.94 -12.28 0.73
N GLY A 100 7.11 -11.58 -0.40
CA GLY A 100 6.32 -11.81 -1.60
C GLY A 100 4.89 -11.28 -1.50
N CYS A 101 4.68 -10.21 -0.72
CA CYS A 101 3.39 -9.52 -0.70
C CYS A 101 3.02 -9.03 -2.12
N ALA A 102 1.73 -9.06 -2.46
CA ALA A 102 1.27 -8.69 -3.81
C ALA A 102 1.53 -7.22 -4.17
N GLY A 103 1.70 -6.39 -3.14
CA GLY A 103 2.20 -5.03 -3.24
C GLY A 103 2.21 -4.37 -1.88
N VAL A 104 2.43 -3.05 -1.87
CA VAL A 104 2.37 -2.23 -0.68
C VAL A 104 1.42 -1.05 -0.89
N LEU A 105 0.67 -0.71 0.14
CA LEU A 105 -0.19 0.48 0.17
C LEU A 105 0.62 1.65 0.76
N MET A 106 0.94 2.66 -0.04
CA MET A 106 1.91 3.67 0.36
C MET A 106 1.29 5.07 0.44
N LEU A 107 1.18 5.57 1.67
CA LEU A 107 0.87 6.97 1.93
C LEU A 107 1.99 7.89 1.42
N PRO A 108 1.67 9.10 0.93
CA PRO A 108 2.65 10.18 0.83
C PRO A 108 3.11 10.61 2.23
N PRO A 109 4.22 11.38 2.36
CA PRO A 109 4.61 11.96 3.65
C PRO A 109 3.53 12.96 4.09
N PHE A 110 3.01 12.82 5.31
CA PHE A 110 1.76 13.48 5.72
C PHE A 110 1.88 14.39 6.96
N TYR A 111 3.02 14.41 7.66
CA TYR A 111 3.17 15.23 8.87
C TYR A 111 3.44 16.71 8.57
N TYR A 112 4.36 16.97 7.62
CA TYR A 112 4.69 18.33 7.21
C TYR A 112 3.65 18.85 6.21
N LYS A 113 3.25 20.11 6.36
CA LYS A 113 2.26 20.77 5.51
C LYS A 113 2.91 21.33 4.25
N GLU A 114 2.08 21.64 3.25
CA GLU A 114 2.49 22.35 2.03
C GLU A 114 3.64 21.68 1.27
N VAL A 115 3.74 20.35 1.36
CA VAL A 115 4.71 19.57 0.60
C VAL A 115 4.41 19.76 -0.89
N THR A 116 5.39 20.30 -1.61
CA THR A 116 5.25 20.53 -3.06
C THR A 116 5.12 19.20 -3.79
N GLU A 117 4.50 19.21 -4.98
CA GLU A 117 4.42 18.00 -5.82
C GLU A 117 5.81 17.39 -6.10
N GLU A 118 6.83 18.24 -6.24
CA GLU A 118 8.23 17.80 -6.40
C GLU A 118 8.75 17.06 -5.16
N GLY A 119 8.42 17.55 -3.95
CA GLY A 119 8.77 16.87 -2.71
C GLY A 119 8.10 15.49 -2.61
N VAL A 120 6.82 15.40 -2.97
CA VAL A 120 6.07 14.13 -2.98
C VAL A 120 6.64 13.17 -4.03
N TYR A 121 6.95 13.65 -5.24
CA TYR A 121 7.62 12.85 -6.27
C TYR A 121 8.95 12.28 -5.78
N ARG A 122 9.81 13.12 -5.19
CA ARG A 122 11.12 12.71 -4.66
C ARG A 122 11.00 11.69 -3.55
N TYR A 123 10.01 11.81 -2.67
CA TYR A 123 9.74 10.81 -1.64
C TYR A 123 9.48 9.42 -2.24
N PHE A 124 8.53 9.31 -3.18
CA PHE A 124 8.22 8.02 -3.81
C PHE A 124 9.40 7.49 -4.64
N SER A 125 10.06 8.38 -5.40
CA SER A 125 11.27 8.07 -6.17
C SER A 125 12.37 7.48 -5.28
N GLU A 126 12.68 8.12 -4.15
CA GLU A 126 13.71 7.67 -3.22
C GLU A 126 13.39 6.29 -2.64
N VAL A 127 12.12 6.05 -2.28
CA VAL A 127 11.68 4.73 -1.79
C VAL A 127 11.86 3.66 -2.87
N VAL A 128 11.43 3.91 -4.11
CA VAL A 128 11.61 2.95 -5.23
C VAL A 128 13.08 2.63 -5.45
N GLN A 129 13.95 3.65 -5.49
CA GLN A 129 15.38 3.49 -5.73
C GLN A 129 16.07 2.73 -4.60
N ARG A 130 15.77 3.06 -3.33
CA ARG A 130 16.39 2.42 -2.16
C ARG A 130 15.90 1.00 -1.91
N VAL A 131 14.65 0.68 -2.26
CA VAL A 131 14.16 -0.70 -2.22
C VAL A 131 14.83 -1.53 -3.32
N GLY A 132 14.97 -0.97 -4.54
CA GLY A 132 15.81 -1.56 -5.60
C GLY A 132 15.37 -2.94 -6.10
N ASP A 133 14.15 -3.40 -5.79
CA ASP A 133 13.65 -4.73 -6.13
C ASP A 133 12.60 -4.67 -7.24
N ARG A 134 12.81 -5.44 -8.31
CA ARG A 134 11.92 -5.48 -9.50
C ARG A 134 10.53 -6.05 -9.20
N ARG A 135 10.37 -6.75 -8.06
CA ARG A 135 9.09 -7.29 -7.60
C ARG A 135 8.23 -6.24 -6.90
N LEU A 136 8.80 -5.09 -6.54
CA LEU A 136 8.07 -4.01 -5.89
C LEU A 136 6.83 -3.61 -6.71
N LYS A 137 5.69 -3.52 -6.03
CA LYS A 137 4.41 -2.99 -6.54
C LYS A 137 3.86 -2.02 -5.52
N ILE A 138 3.92 -0.74 -5.83
CA ILE A 138 3.37 0.34 -5.02
C ILE A 138 1.96 0.64 -5.50
N TYR A 139 1.03 0.61 -4.56
CA TYR A 139 -0.30 1.18 -4.70
C TYR A 139 -0.30 2.50 -3.92
N LEU A 140 -0.39 3.61 -4.66
CA LEU A 140 -0.40 4.95 -4.10
C LEU A 140 -1.66 5.12 -3.24
N TYR A 141 -1.53 5.52 -1.98
CA TYR A 141 -2.68 5.67 -1.10
C TYR A 141 -3.12 7.13 -1.03
N HIS A 142 -4.22 7.45 -1.71
CA HIS A 142 -4.81 8.78 -1.72
C HIS A 142 -5.95 8.87 -0.68
N ILE A 143 -5.69 9.53 0.44
CA ILE A 143 -6.67 9.74 1.53
C ILE A 143 -6.54 11.16 2.10
N PRO A 144 -6.92 12.21 1.33
CA PRO A 144 -6.63 13.61 1.68
C PRO A 144 -7.24 14.06 3.01
N ALA A 145 -8.37 13.49 3.43
CA ALA A 145 -9.00 13.80 4.72
C ALA A 145 -8.11 13.42 5.93
N VAL A 146 -7.17 12.48 5.75
CA VAL A 146 -6.23 12.03 6.81
C VAL A 146 -4.82 12.49 6.51
N ALA A 147 -4.34 12.25 5.29
CA ALA A 147 -2.95 12.49 4.91
C ALA A 147 -2.66 13.96 4.58
N ILE A 148 -3.69 14.80 4.39
CA ILE A 148 -3.62 16.22 4.01
C ILE A 148 -2.78 16.56 2.77
N VAL A 149 -2.25 15.53 2.09
CA VAL A 149 -1.42 15.62 0.89
C VAL A 149 -2.13 14.87 -0.23
N GLY A 150 -2.46 15.60 -1.28
CA GLY A 150 -3.11 15.05 -2.46
C GLY A 150 -2.13 14.32 -3.38
N ILE A 151 -2.64 13.32 -4.10
CA ILE A 151 -1.93 12.66 -5.18
C ILE A 151 -2.61 13.12 -6.47
N THR A 152 -1.87 13.79 -7.36
CA THR A 152 -2.43 14.38 -8.59
C THR A 152 -2.20 13.46 -9.79
N PRO A 153 -3.01 13.56 -10.86
CA PRO A 153 -2.75 12.84 -12.11
C PRO A 153 -1.36 13.11 -12.68
N ARG A 154 -0.92 14.38 -12.66
CA ARG A 154 0.43 14.78 -13.09
C ARG A 154 1.52 14.05 -12.30
N LEU A 155 1.39 13.93 -10.98
CA LEU A 155 2.34 13.18 -10.15
C LEU A 155 2.36 11.70 -10.55
N VAL A 156 1.20 11.08 -10.75
CA VAL A 156 1.09 9.67 -11.16
C VAL A 156 1.74 9.44 -12.53
N GLU A 157 1.51 10.31 -13.51
CA GLU A 157 2.13 10.24 -14.82
C GLU A 157 3.67 10.28 -14.73
N ARG A 158 4.21 11.21 -13.93
CA ARG A 158 5.66 11.31 -13.70
C ARG A 158 6.23 10.04 -13.08
N LEU A 159 5.55 9.49 -12.07
CA LEU A 159 5.97 8.26 -11.40
C LEU A 159 5.90 7.04 -12.33
N LEU A 160 4.84 6.93 -13.14
CA LEU A 160 4.72 5.86 -14.14
C LEU A 160 5.81 5.95 -15.21
N LYS A 161 6.12 7.16 -15.70
CA LYS A 161 7.18 7.37 -16.69
C LYS A 161 8.55 6.95 -16.16
N ALA A 162 8.84 7.24 -14.90
CA ALA A 162 10.13 6.89 -14.27
C ALA A 162 10.18 5.43 -13.77
N TYR A 163 9.06 4.88 -13.32
CA TYR A 163 9.00 3.64 -12.55
C TYR A 163 7.83 2.73 -12.96
N ALA A 164 7.58 2.57 -14.26
CA ALA A 164 6.47 1.78 -14.82
C ALA A 164 6.37 0.33 -14.26
N GLY A 165 7.50 -0.25 -13.86
CA GLY A 165 7.54 -1.57 -13.23
C GLY A 165 7.15 -1.58 -11.76
N SER A 166 7.31 -0.47 -11.04
CA SER A 166 7.15 -0.39 -9.59
C SER A 166 5.83 0.24 -9.17
N ILE A 167 5.25 1.13 -9.97
CA ILE A 167 3.96 1.76 -9.68
C ILE A 167 2.86 0.91 -10.30
N ALA A 168 2.05 0.26 -9.45
CA ALA A 168 1.06 -0.72 -9.88
C ALA A 168 -0.37 -0.16 -9.90
N GLY A 169 -0.65 0.85 -9.10
CA GLY A 169 -2.00 1.39 -8.97
C GLY A 169 -2.15 2.41 -7.86
N MET A 170 -3.38 2.61 -7.42
CA MET A 170 -3.74 3.39 -6.26
C MET A 170 -4.91 2.82 -5.49
N LYS A 171 -5.03 3.26 -4.24
CA LYS A 171 -6.28 3.21 -3.48
C LYS A 171 -6.76 4.64 -3.27
N ASP A 172 -7.95 4.95 -3.76
CA ASP A 172 -8.61 6.23 -3.61
C ASP A 172 -9.64 6.16 -2.48
N SER A 173 -9.30 6.76 -1.35
CA SER A 173 -10.19 6.94 -0.20
C SER A 173 -10.52 8.41 0.01
N SER A 174 -10.57 9.20 -1.06
CA SER A 174 -11.06 10.59 -1.03
C SER A 174 -12.56 10.71 -0.78
N GLY A 175 -13.33 9.68 -1.15
CA GLY A 175 -14.79 9.73 -1.17
C GLY A 175 -15.37 10.57 -2.33
N ASP A 176 -14.54 11.05 -3.25
CA ASP A 176 -14.96 11.81 -4.42
C ASP A 176 -14.89 10.94 -5.69
N TRP A 177 -16.07 10.60 -6.23
CA TRP A 177 -16.17 9.83 -7.46
C TRP A 177 -15.50 10.52 -8.65
N ASN A 178 -15.53 11.85 -8.75
CA ASN A 178 -14.89 12.57 -9.85
C ASN A 178 -13.37 12.40 -9.82
N ASN A 179 -12.78 12.37 -8.62
CA ASN A 179 -11.37 12.05 -8.43
C ASN A 179 -11.08 10.62 -8.90
N THR A 180 -11.84 9.63 -8.39
CA THR A 180 -11.66 8.23 -8.80
C THR A 180 -11.78 8.04 -10.31
N LYS A 181 -12.82 8.64 -10.92
CA LYS A 181 -13.06 8.61 -12.37
C LYS A 181 -11.91 9.22 -13.15
N THR A 182 -11.31 10.31 -12.67
CA THR A 182 -10.14 10.94 -13.30
C THR A 182 -8.98 9.97 -13.42
N PHE A 183 -8.66 9.22 -12.36
CA PHE A 183 -7.59 8.22 -12.40
C PHE A 183 -7.94 6.99 -13.24
N LEU A 184 -9.19 6.55 -13.21
CA LEU A 184 -9.68 5.48 -14.08
C LEU A 184 -9.54 5.85 -15.56
N ASP A 185 -9.98 7.04 -15.96
CA ASP A 185 -9.92 7.47 -17.35
C ASP A 185 -8.50 7.71 -17.85
N ALA A 186 -7.62 8.24 -16.98
CA ALA A 186 -6.27 8.59 -17.36
C ALA A 186 -5.30 7.38 -17.36
N PHE A 187 -5.46 6.43 -16.44
CA PHE A 187 -4.43 5.41 -16.19
C PHE A 187 -4.94 3.98 -16.17
N ALA A 188 -6.22 3.72 -15.86
CA ALA A 188 -6.67 2.35 -15.72
C ALA A 188 -6.51 1.57 -17.03
N ALA A 189 -6.13 0.30 -16.89
CA ALA A 189 -5.93 -0.57 -18.03
C ALA A 189 -7.23 -0.69 -18.83
N ARG A 190 -7.25 -0.13 -20.05
CA ARG A 190 -8.30 -0.41 -21.04
C ARG A 190 -7.93 -1.68 -21.82
N ALA A 191 -8.93 -2.49 -22.17
CA ALA A 191 -8.70 -3.59 -23.12
C ALA A 191 -8.09 -3.02 -24.41
N GLY A 192 -6.86 -3.44 -24.75
CA GLY A 192 -6.12 -2.97 -25.93
C GLY A 192 -5.37 -1.63 -25.78
N GLY A 193 -5.28 -1.05 -24.57
CA GLY A 193 -4.52 0.19 -24.33
C GLY A 193 -3.01 -0.03 -24.19
N PRO A 194 -2.17 1.00 -24.47
CA PRO A 194 -0.71 0.90 -24.43
C PRO A 194 -0.12 0.78 -23.01
N VAL A 195 -0.90 1.13 -21.97
CA VAL A 195 -0.48 1.05 -20.56
C VAL A 195 -1.14 -0.16 -19.92
N SER A 196 -0.45 -1.28 -19.88
CA SER A 196 -0.91 -2.44 -19.13
C SER A 196 -0.75 -2.19 -17.61
N GLY A 197 -1.84 -1.85 -16.94
CA GLY A 197 -2.01 -2.09 -15.51
C GLY A 197 -1.64 -0.94 -14.58
N PHE A 198 -2.54 0.03 -14.47
CA PHE A 198 -2.70 0.81 -13.25
C PHE A 198 -4.04 0.40 -12.62
N ASP A 199 -4.00 -0.18 -11.44
CA ASP A 199 -5.21 -0.64 -10.74
C ASP A 199 -5.75 0.48 -9.84
N VAL A 200 -7.08 0.62 -9.73
CA VAL A 200 -7.71 1.60 -8.83
C VAL A 200 -8.64 0.88 -7.88
N PHE A 201 -8.32 0.93 -6.59
CA PHE A 201 -9.16 0.47 -5.48
C PHE A 201 -9.87 1.67 -4.85
N VAL A 202 -11.06 1.44 -4.28
CA VAL A 202 -11.80 2.40 -3.46
C VAL A 202 -11.95 1.88 -2.04
#